data_AF-A0A1Q7GH42-F1
#
_entry.id   AF-A0A1Q7GH42-F1
#
_cell.length_a   1.000
_cell.length_b   1.000
_cell.length_c   1.000
_cell.angle_alpha   90.00
_cell.angle_beta   90.00
_cell.angle_gamma   90.00
#
_symmetry.space_group_name_H-M   'P 1'
#
loop_
_entity.id
_entity.type
_entity.pdbx_description
1 polymer ?
#
loop_
_entity_poly.entity_id
_entity_poly.type
_entity_poly.pdbx_seq_one_letter_code
_entity_poly.pdbx_strand_id
1 'polypeptide(L)'
;MRNVRSLLLAAAAIMVMVTAAQAADQLLTGAISSRAGQKLEGVTVSAKMEGSTITTSVYTDETGGYYFPPLPAGKYRLLAQALGFETAKSSVDLNAARHQDFVLEQITDLEKRIRQMPSEMLAAALPEATPDDARIKRIFMNNCTSCHPPGYILQFRFDEAGWNKILNLMKVVPGTGVYPGPGARVNQIIEHNQKQLAAYLARARGPGETSMKFPPRPRPTGEAARVVWKLYDLPLNPESGIGTKYNDNDGTDWTLGQTSKLGELPHDGGMGFDGNLYYTVNNPNRLVSIGKVDGKTGDVSYLKVEAKNSEAATSHGLVRDAKGNFWFDINPGRRSLGFLDTATQKIAVYETPASMSPVGGAVTMDVDGNGMIWASAPDGAIRFNPTTKEFTGFKSLTPYNNPKGTGMTYGTAGDRLGNGWWAQMAMDTIGRADIETGKVTEVKLPPVKAEMERIKPEERTFYENFNELSFNTPLPWSQGPRRMGTDKNADVLWVGNSWGASLARIDTRTSEVKIIPMPDPTMQAYHAVVDSQHNVWGNLWTSDRLFKYDPGASKWTMFDLPVHGTEIRHISLLERDGKLNVIVPVYRSSQMGVMTLRSDADLASLKAQAR
;
A
#
# COMPACT_ATOMS: atom_id res chain seq x y z
N MET A 1 63.65 38.66 -43.05
CA MET A 1 63.90 38.33 -41.63
C MET A 1 62.58 37.95 -40.96
N ARG A 2 62.55 36.78 -40.30
CA ARG A 2 61.59 36.30 -39.28
C ARG A 2 60.14 35.96 -39.69
N ASN A 3 60.01 34.70 -40.12
CA ASN A 3 59.02 33.67 -39.77
C ASN A 3 58.02 34.00 -38.64
N VAL A 4 56.72 33.83 -38.93
CA VAL A 4 55.72 33.36 -37.96
C VAL A 4 54.90 32.25 -38.62
N ARG A 5 54.87 31.09 -37.96
CA ARG A 5 54.18 29.86 -38.34
C ARG A 5 52.69 29.98 -38.00
N SER A 6 51.81 29.67 -38.95
CA SER A 6 50.40 29.38 -38.68
C SER A 6 50.15 27.89 -38.90
N LEU A 7 49.93 27.15 -37.80
CA LEU A 7 49.46 25.77 -37.81
C LEU A 7 47.96 25.76 -38.09
N LEU A 8 47.55 25.16 -39.21
CA LEU A 8 46.17 24.74 -39.47
C LEU A 8 45.98 23.35 -38.85
N LEU A 9 45.24 23.27 -37.74
CA LEU A 9 44.72 22.02 -37.19
C LEU A 9 43.35 21.75 -37.83
N ALA A 10 43.29 20.78 -38.74
CA ALA A 10 42.04 20.23 -39.24
C ALA A 10 41.52 19.21 -38.20
N ALA A 11 40.48 19.59 -37.44
CA ALA A 11 39.75 18.67 -36.57
C ALA A 11 38.67 17.95 -37.40
N ALA A 12 38.92 16.69 -37.76
CA ALA A 12 37.90 15.81 -38.29
C ALA A 12 37.01 15.31 -37.14
N ALA A 13 35.80 15.84 -37.03
CA ALA A 13 34.79 15.33 -36.12
C ALA A 13 34.20 14.03 -36.69
N ILE A 14 34.62 12.89 -36.14
CA ILE A 14 33.94 11.61 -36.36
C ILE A 14 32.68 11.61 -35.51
N MET A 15 31.54 11.93 -36.13
CA MET A 15 30.23 11.83 -35.51
C MET A 15 29.81 10.35 -35.56
N VAL A 16 30.08 9.61 -34.47
CA VAL A 16 29.53 8.27 -34.28
C VAL A 16 28.04 8.43 -33.95
N MET A 17 27.20 8.34 -34.97
CA MET A 17 25.76 8.14 -34.76
C MET A 17 25.55 6.71 -34.27
N VAL A 18 25.46 6.53 -32.95
CA VAL A 18 24.88 5.32 -32.38
C VAL A 18 23.37 5.41 -32.59
N THR A 19 22.89 4.91 -33.72
CA THR A 19 21.47 4.57 -33.85
C THR A 19 21.22 3.35 -32.97
N ALA A 20 20.70 3.56 -31.77
CA ALA A 20 20.06 2.48 -31.04
C ALA A 20 18.86 2.04 -31.90
N ALA A 21 19.01 0.93 -32.63
CA ALA A 21 17.86 0.28 -33.25
C ALA A 21 16.89 -0.06 -32.12
N GLN A 22 15.76 0.64 -32.05
CA GLN A 22 14.66 0.25 -31.19
C GLN A 22 14.21 -1.13 -31.68
N ALA A 23 14.58 -2.16 -30.93
CA ALA A 23 14.14 -3.51 -31.22
C ALA A 23 12.61 -3.52 -31.18
N ALA A 24 11.98 -4.06 -32.22
CA ALA A 24 10.53 -4.08 -32.32
C ALA A 24 9.94 -4.87 -31.14
N ASP A 25 8.85 -4.36 -30.56
CA ASP A 25 8.12 -5.07 -29.52
C ASP A 25 7.56 -6.40 -30.06
N GLN A 26 7.61 -7.43 -29.24
CA GLN A 26 7.27 -8.81 -29.57
C GLN A 26 6.18 -9.33 -28.66
N LEU A 27 5.36 -10.24 -29.19
CA LEU A 27 4.27 -10.85 -28.46
C LEU A 27 4.76 -12.08 -27.68
N LEU A 28 4.46 -12.13 -26.38
CA LEU A 28 4.66 -13.32 -25.54
C LEU A 28 3.31 -13.86 -25.08
N THR A 29 3.03 -15.12 -25.39
CA THR A 29 1.79 -15.81 -25.02
C THR A 29 2.06 -17.22 -24.51
N GLY A 30 1.04 -17.90 -24.02
CA GLY A 30 1.11 -19.31 -23.67
C GLY A 30 -0.17 -19.78 -23.03
N ALA A 31 -0.19 -21.04 -22.61
CA ALA A 31 -1.25 -21.63 -21.81
C ALA A 31 -0.71 -22.33 -20.56
N ILE A 32 -1.55 -22.42 -19.54
CA ILE A 32 -1.23 -23.05 -18.27
C ILE A 32 -2.20 -24.17 -17.96
N SER A 33 -1.66 -25.33 -17.59
CA SER A 33 -2.42 -26.46 -17.08
C SER A 33 -1.82 -27.04 -15.81
N SER A 34 -2.60 -27.83 -15.07
CA SER A 34 -2.07 -28.71 -14.02
C SER A 34 -1.42 -29.96 -14.64
N ARG A 35 -0.66 -30.71 -13.85
CA ARG A 35 -0.17 -32.07 -14.23
C ARG A 35 -1.28 -33.03 -14.66
N ALA A 36 -2.51 -32.82 -14.17
CA ALA A 36 -3.68 -33.61 -14.55
C ALA A 36 -4.33 -33.14 -15.88
N GLY A 37 -3.73 -32.16 -16.58
CA GLY A 37 -4.23 -31.64 -17.85
C GLY A 37 -5.33 -30.59 -17.75
N GLN A 38 -5.77 -30.23 -16.53
CA GLN A 38 -6.80 -29.20 -16.33
C GLN A 38 -6.23 -27.82 -16.66
N LYS A 39 -6.92 -27.05 -17.51
CA LYS A 39 -6.58 -25.64 -17.79
C LYS A 39 -6.85 -24.76 -16.56
N LEU A 40 -5.97 -23.80 -16.32
CA LEU A 40 -5.94 -23.02 -15.08
C LEU A 40 -6.17 -21.52 -15.36
N GLU A 41 -7.34 -20.99 -15.01
CA GLU A 41 -7.69 -19.55 -15.05
C GLU A 41 -7.08 -18.76 -13.88
N GLY A 42 -6.78 -17.47 -14.07
CA GLY A 42 -6.32 -16.57 -13.01
C GLY A 42 -4.94 -16.91 -12.42
N VAL A 43 -4.11 -17.66 -13.16
CA VAL A 43 -2.70 -17.90 -12.81
C VAL A 43 -1.92 -16.64 -13.13
N THR A 44 -1.09 -16.18 -12.18
CA THR A 44 -0.22 -15.03 -12.41
C THR A 44 0.99 -15.46 -13.23
N VAL A 45 1.25 -14.75 -14.34
CA VAL A 45 2.43 -14.95 -15.18
C VAL A 45 3.24 -13.66 -15.21
N SER A 46 4.48 -13.72 -14.75
CA SER A 46 5.39 -12.58 -14.66
C SER A 46 6.54 -12.74 -15.63
N ALA A 47 6.88 -11.69 -16.36
CA ALA A 47 8.01 -11.60 -17.27
C ALA A 47 8.93 -10.44 -16.87
N LYS A 48 10.21 -10.75 -16.66
CA LYS A 48 11.25 -9.77 -16.35
C LYS A 48 12.42 -9.92 -17.30
N MET A 49 12.76 -8.85 -18.02
CA MET A 49 13.92 -8.85 -18.92
C MET A 49 15.21 -8.92 -18.08
N GLU A 50 16.20 -9.68 -18.54
CA GLU A 50 17.53 -9.70 -17.92
C GLU A 50 18.13 -8.28 -17.87
N GLY A 51 18.60 -7.87 -16.69
CA GLY A 51 19.16 -6.54 -16.45
C GLY A 51 18.13 -5.43 -16.21
N SER A 52 16.83 -5.67 -16.42
CA SER A 52 15.78 -4.68 -16.16
C SER A 52 15.33 -4.69 -14.69
N THR A 53 14.90 -3.52 -14.19
CA THR A 53 14.20 -3.34 -12.92
C THR A 53 12.68 -3.47 -13.06
N ILE A 54 12.17 -3.68 -14.28
CA ILE A 54 10.74 -3.74 -14.57
C ILE A 54 10.29 -5.19 -14.74
N THR A 55 9.29 -5.57 -13.95
CA THR A 55 8.54 -6.83 -14.12
C THR A 55 7.16 -6.51 -14.65
N THR A 56 6.76 -7.14 -15.76
CA THR A 56 5.37 -7.09 -16.25
C THR A 56 4.67 -8.38 -15.86
N SER A 57 3.43 -8.30 -15.37
CA SER A 57 2.63 -9.48 -15.01
C SER A 57 1.23 -9.41 -15.58
N VAL A 58 0.72 -10.57 -15.99
CA VAL A 58 -0.64 -10.79 -16.51
C VAL A 58 -1.25 -12.02 -15.86
N TYR A 59 -2.55 -12.24 -16.08
CA TYR A 59 -3.27 -13.40 -15.57
C TYR A 59 -3.79 -14.25 -16.72
N THR A 60 -3.92 -15.56 -16.50
CA THR A 60 -4.57 -16.44 -17.46
C THR A 60 -6.08 -16.21 -17.48
N ASP A 61 -6.67 -16.38 -18.66
CA ASP A 61 -8.12 -16.32 -18.89
C ASP A 61 -8.81 -17.67 -18.60
N GLU A 62 -10.12 -17.75 -18.88
CA GLU A 62 -10.96 -18.94 -18.65
C GLU A 62 -10.49 -20.19 -19.40
N THR A 63 -9.70 -20.03 -20.47
CA THR A 63 -9.11 -21.13 -21.25
C THR A 63 -7.75 -21.56 -20.73
N GLY A 64 -7.24 -20.88 -19.70
CA GLY A 64 -5.88 -21.01 -19.19
C GLY A 64 -4.83 -20.32 -20.04
N GLY A 65 -5.24 -19.51 -21.03
CA GLY A 65 -4.34 -18.76 -21.92
C GLY A 65 -3.90 -17.45 -21.28
N TYR A 66 -2.64 -17.04 -21.49
CA TYR A 66 -2.14 -15.73 -21.10
C TYR A 66 -1.54 -14.98 -22.29
N TYR A 67 -1.64 -13.66 -22.23
CA TYR A 67 -1.24 -12.75 -23.30
C TYR A 67 -0.60 -11.53 -22.68
N PHE A 68 0.69 -11.31 -22.92
CA PHE A 68 1.37 -10.07 -22.50
C PHE A 68 1.03 -8.94 -23.49
N PRO A 69 1.01 -7.66 -23.03
CA PRO A 69 1.18 -6.55 -23.98
C PRO A 69 2.52 -6.73 -24.73
N PRO A 70 2.69 -6.13 -25.92
CA PRO A 70 3.95 -6.19 -26.64
C PRO A 70 5.13 -5.79 -25.74
N LEU A 71 6.16 -6.63 -25.71
CA LEU A 71 7.34 -6.48 -24.85
C LEU A 71 8.58 -6.23 -25.73
N PRO A 72 9.52 -5.37 -25.31
CA PRO A 72 10.75 -5.15 -26.08
C PRO A 72 11.52 -6.46 -26.32
N ALA A 73 12.23 -6.55 -27.44
CA ALA A 73 13.00 -7.77 -27.71
C ALA A 73 14.13 -7.95 -26.68
N GLY A 74 14.34 -9.19 -26.25
CA GLY A 74 15.40 -9.52 -25.29
C GLY A 74 15.17 -10.84 -24.57
N LYS A 75 16.06 -11.14 -23.62
CA LYS A 75 15.97 -12.35 -22.80
C LYS A 75 15.12 -12.09 -21.56
N TYR A 76 14.12 -12.94 -21.34
CA TYR A 76 13.19 -12.82 -20.23
C TYR A 76 13.26 -14.04 -19.32
N ARG A 77 13.24 -13.78 -18.01
CA ARG A 77 12.90 -14.77 -16.99
C ARG A 77 11.39 -14.73 -16.77
N LEU A 78 10.77 -15.90 -16.80
CA LEU A 78 9.33 -16.08 -16.65
C LEU A 78 9.01 -16.87 -15.39
N LEU A 79 7.99 -16.43 -14.65
CA LEU A 79 7.43 -17.15 -13.50
C LEU A 79 5.92 -17.32 -13.71
N ALA A 80 5.40 -18.51 -13.47
CA ALA A 80 3.97 -18.80 -13.42
C ALA A 80 3.59 -19.32 -12.03
N GLN A 81 2.61 -18.67 -11.39
CA GLN A 81 2.29 -18.89 -9.97
C GLN A 81 0.78 -18.90 -9.70
N ALA A 82 0.36 -19.85 -8.88
CA ALA A 82 -0.98 -19.96 -8.33
C ALA A 82 -0.92 -20.58 -6.93
N LEU A 83 -1.81 -20.16 -6.03
CA LEU A 83 -1.88 -20.72 -4.68
C LEU A 83 -2.14 -22.23 -4.72
N GLY A 84 -1.37 -22.98 -3.93
CA GLY A 84 -1.39 -24.45 -3.89
C GLY A 84 -0.53 -25.13 -4.94
N PHE A 85 0.19 -24.38 -5.77
CA PHE A 85 1.10 -24.90 -6.79
C PHE A 85 2.53 -24.39 -6.60
N GLU A 86 3.49 -25.21 -7.01
CA GLU A 86 4.90 -24.85 -7.11
C GLU A 86 5.10 -23.72 -8.13
N THR A 87 6.11 -22.87 -7.89
CA THR A 87 6.51 -21.84 -8.84
C THR A 87 7.12 -22.48 -10.08
N ALA A 88 6.47 -22.34 -11.23
CA ALA A 88 7.06 -22.78 -12.49
C ALA A 88 7.91 -21.65 -13.10
N LYS A 89 9.13 -21.98 -13.51
CA LYS A 89 10.12 -21.01 -14.03
C LYS A 89 10.54 -21.40 -15.44
N SER A 90 10.71 -20.41 -16.31
CA SER A 90 11.28 -20.60 -17.65
C SER A 90 12.13 -19.39 -18.02
N SER A 91 12.87 -19.50 -19.13
CA SER A 91 13.57 -18.38 -19.76
C SER A 91 13.31 -18.41 -21.26
N VAL A 92 13.04 -17.25 -21.84
CA VAL A 92 12.74 -17.11 -23.27
C VAL A 92 13.58 -16.01 -23.89
N ASP A 93 14.04 -16.23 -25.11
CA ASP A 93 14.66 -15.20 -25.94
C ASP A 93 13.62 -14.68 -26.95
N LEU A 94 13.15 -13.46 -26.68
CA LEU A 94 12.00 -12.85 -27.34
C LEU A 94 12.46 -11.94 -28.49
N ASN A 95 13.07 -12.52 -29.53
CA ASN A 95 13.45 -11.80 -30.76
C ASN A 95 12.37 -11.83 -31.86
N ALA A 96 11.32 -12.62 -31.63
CA ALA A 96 10.12 -12.75 -32.45
C ALA A 96 8.96 -13.11 -31.51
N ALA A 97 7.73 -13.15 -32.01
CA ALA A 97 6.60 -13.67 -31.23
C ALA A 97 6.91 -15.08 -30.68
N ARG A 98 6.61 -15.31 -29.40
CA ARG A 98 6.86 -16.58 -28.71
C ARG A 98 5.63 -17.09 -27.98
N HIS A 99 5.51 -18.41 -27.98
CA HIS A 99 4.54 -19.17 -27.19
C HIS A 99 5.28 -20.03 -26.16
N GLN A 100 4.92 -19.91 -24.89
CA GLN A 100 5.56 -20.64 -23.79
C GLN A 100 4.51 -21.22 -22.83
N ASP A 101 4.30 -22.52 -22.87
CA ASP A 101 3.40 -23.18 -21.94
C ASP A 101 4.02 -23.46 -20.58
N PHE A 102 3.17 -23.58 -19.55
CA PHE A 102 3.56 -24.06 -18.24
C PHE A 102 2.64 -25.19 -17.77
N VAL A 103 3.24 -26.19 -17.11
CA VAL A 103 2.50 -27.20 -16.37
C VAL A 103 2.81 -27.01 -14.88
N LEU A 104 1.80 -26.65 -14.10
CA LEU A 104 1.95 -26.42 -12.66
C LEU A 104 1.83 -27.74 -11.88
N GLU A 105 2.72 -27.88 -10.90
CA GLU A 105 2.77 -28.99 -9.96
C GLU A 105 2.10 -28.61 -8.64
N GLN A 106 1.21 -29.45 -8.12
CA GLN A 106 0.53 -29.17 -6.86
C GLN A 106 1.48 -29.38 -5.69
N ILE A 107 1.42 -28.47 -4.72
CA ILE A 107 2.13 -28.61 -3.46
C ILE A 107 1.34 -29.58 -2.56
N THR A 108 1.93 -30.73 -2.26
CA THR A 108 1.33 -31.72 -1.35
C THR A 108 1.64 -31.42 0.12
N ASP A 109 2.82 -30.86 0.41
CA ASP A 109 3.23 -30.46 1.75
C ASP A 109 2.37 -29.32 2.30
N LEU A 110 1.77 -29.53 3.48
CA LEU A 110 0.87 -28.54 4.08
C LEU A 110 1.63 -27.28 4.51
N GLU A 111 2.82 -27.40 5.09
CA GLU A 111 3.56 -26.24 5.59
C GLU A 111 4.05 -25.34 4.45
N LYS A 112 4.45 -25.93 3.31
CA LYS A 112 4.78 -25.19 2.10
C LYS A 112 3.55 -24.48 1.51
N ARG A 113 2.37 -25.12 1.53
CA ARG A 113 1.11 -24.44 1.15
C ARG A 113 0.79 -23.28 2.08
N ILE A 114 0.89 -23.47 3.39
CA ILE A 114 0.66 -22.41 4.39
C ILE A 114 1.63 -21.25 4.18
N ARG A 115 2.92 -21.55 3.95
CA ARG A 115 3.93 -20.52 3.70
C ARG A 115 3.58 -19.65 2.50
N GLN A 116 3.04 -20.24 1.43
CA GLN A 116 2.61 -19.52 0.22
C GLN A 116 1.38 -18.62 0.44
N MET A 117 0.59 -18.84 1.50
CA MET A 117 -0.69 -18.14 1.63
C MET A 117 -0.50 -16.64 1.89
N PRO A 118 -1.33 -15.79 1.26
CA PRO A 118 -1.38 -14.38 1.57
C PRO A 118 -1.92 -14.15 2.99
N SER A 119 -1.61 -12.98 3.53
CA SER A 119 -1.87 -12.64 4.94
C SER A 119 -3.35 -12.73 5.33
N GLU A 120 -4.29 -12.37 4.44
CA GLU A 120 -5.72 -12.47 4.73
C GLU A 120 -6.20 -13.92 4.85
N MET A 121 -5.63 -14.85 4.08
CA MET A 121 -6.01 -16.27 4.18
C MET A 121 -5.54 -16.87 5.50
N LEU A 122 -4.33 -16.53 5.94
CA LEU A 122 -3.80 -16.97 7.22
C LEU A 122 -4.62 -16.39 8.38
N ALA A 123 -5.03 -15.13 8.28
CA ALA A 123 -5.94 -14.50 9.23
C ALA A 123 -7.33 -15.17 9.23
N ALA A 124 -7.89 -15.46 8.06
CA ALA A 124 -9.20 -16.10 7.94
C ALA A 124 -9.19 -17.51 8.52
N ALA A 125 -8.07 -18.21 8.39
CA ALA A 125 -7.89 -19.57 8.88
C ALA A 125 -7.76 -19.69 10.40
N LEU A 126 -7.52 -18.59 11.11
CA LEU A 126 -7.45 -18.58 12.57
C LEU A 126 -8.79 -19.04 13.20
N PRO A 127 -8.76 -19.89 14.25
CA PRO A 127 -9.97 -20.47 14.85
C PRO A 127 -10.98 -19.43 15.35
N GLU A 128 -12.26 -19.69 15.12
CA GLU A 128 -13.40 -18.94 15.69
C GLU A 128 -14.51 -19.86 16.18
N ALA A 129 -14.16 -21.12 16.52
CA ALA A 129 -15.15 -22.16 16.85
C ALA A 129 -15.91 -21.88 18.17
N THR A 130 -15.33 -21.07 19.05
CA THR A 130 -15.92 -20.67 20.33
C THR A 130 -15.99 -19.14 20.43
N PRO A 131 -16.89 -18.58 21.27
CA PRO A 131 -16.92 -17.14 21.52
C PRO A 131 -15.56 -16.58 21.98
N ASP A 132 -14.80 -17.36 22.77
CA ASP A 132 -13.46 -16.96 23.23
C ASP A 132 -12.41 -16.97 22.12
N ASP A 133 -12.42 -17.99 21.25
CA ASP A 133 -11.55 -18.02 20.07
C ASP A 133 -11.84 -16.81 19.16
N ALA A 134 -13.12 -16.54 18.92
CA ALA A 134 -13.57 -15.47 18.05
C ALA A 134 -13.24 -14.09 18.65
N ARG A 135 -13.28 -13.95 19.99
CA ARG A 135 -12.81 -12.75 20.70
C ARG A 135 -11.29 -12.60 20.63
N ILE A 136 -10.52 -13.66 20.88
CA ILE A 136 -9.04 -13.59 20.85
C ILE A 136 -8.52 -13.33 19.43
N LYS A 137 -9.15 -13.90 18.40
CA LYS A 137 -8.89 -13.52 17.00
C LYS A 137 -9.09 -12.03 16.78
N ARG A 138 -10.17 -11.46 17.32
CA ARG A 138 -10.42 -10.01 17.22
C ARG A 138 -9.32 -9.19 17.90
N ILE A 139 -8.88 -9.58 19.09
CA ILE A 139 -7.74 -8.94 19.77
C ILE A 139 -6.48 -9.02 18.91
N PHE A 140 -6.17 -10.21 18.38
CA PHE A 140 -5.03 -10.42 17.48
C PHE A 140 -5.11 -9.49 16.25
N MET A 141 -6.25 -9.44 15.57
CA MET A 141 -6.44 -8.63 14.36
C MET A 141 -6.32 -7.12 14.62
N ASN A 142 -6.72 -6.64 15.80
CA ASN A 142 -6.69 -5.21 16.12
C ASN A 142 -5.36 -4.75 16.72
N ASN A 143 -4.70 -5.60 17.52
CA ASN A 143 -3.56 -5.20 18.35
C ASN A 143 -2.23 -5.84 17.93
N CYS A 144 -2.23 -6.94 17.17
CA CYS A 144 -0.99 -7.63 16.77
C CYS A 144 -0.60 -7.40 15.30
N THR A 145 -1.38 -6.63 14.53
CA THR A 145 -1.19 -6.43 13.08
C THR A 145 -0.86 -4.98 12.69
N SER A 146 -0.65 -4.09 13.66
CA SER A 146 -0.38 -2.67 13.40
C SER A 146 1.02 -2.43 12.79
N CYS A 147 1.99 -3.29 13.11
CA CYS A 147 3.38 -3.19 12.66
C CYS A 147 3.63 -3.96 11.34
N HIS A 148 2.95 -5.09 11.16
CA HIS A 148 3.11 -5.98 10.00
C HIS A 148 1.81 -6.78 9.74
N PRO A 149 1.59 -7.26 8.51
CA PRO A 149 0.50 -8.17 8.19
C PRO A 149 0.58 -9.46 9.02
N PRO A 150 -0.57 -10.09 9.33
CA PRO A 150 -0.61 -11.31 10.15
C PRO A 150 0.15 -12.48 9.54
N GLY A 151 0.23 -12.57 8.20
CA GLY A 151 0.93 -13.66 7.53
C GLY A 151 2.43 -13.70 7.81
N TYR A 152 3.06 -12.55 8.09
CA TYR A 152 4.49 -12.51 8.38
C TYR A 152 4.88 -13.32 9.62
N ILE A 153 4.04 -13.34 10.66
CA ILE A 153 4.31 -14.14 11.87
C ILE A 153 3.67 -15.52 11.79
N LEU A 154 2.49 -15.65 11.19
CA LEU A 154 1.75 -16.91 11.12
C LEU A 154 2.37 -17.95 10.17
N GLN A 155 3.28 -17.54 9.27
CA GLN A 155 4.07 -18.48 8.47
C GLN A 155 5.04 -19.33 9.31
N PHE A 156 5.37 -18.89 10.53
CA PHE A 156 6.26 -19.60 11.45
C PHE A 156 5.48 -20.42 12.49
N ARG A 157 6.19 -21.27 13.25
CA ARG A 157 5.63 -22.13 14.30
C ARG A 157 6.35 -21.89 15.61
N PHE A 158 5.61 -21.69 16.69
CA PHE A 158 6.15 -21.53 18.03
C PHE A 158 5.27 -22.25 19.05
N ASP A 159 5.88 -22.89 20.05
CA ASP A 159 5.13 -23.35 21.21
C ASP A 159 4.59 -22.17 22.03
N GLU A 160 3.82 -22.45 23.08
CA GLU A 160 3.22 -21.40 23.92
C GLU A 160 4.28 -20.50 24.58
N ALA A 161 5.43 -21.06 24.97
CA ALA A 161 6.54 -20.28 25.53
C ALA A 161 7.17 -19.34 24.51
N GLY A 162 7.35 -19.80 23.26
CA GLY A 162 7.82 -19.01 22.14
C GLY A 162 6.86 -17.89 21.77
N TRP A 163 5.55 -18.19 21.67
CA TRP A 163 4.53 -17.16 21.45
C TRP A 163 4.51 -16.11 22.57
N ASN A 164 4.66 -16.52 23.83
CA ASN A 164 4.79 -15.58 24.94
C ASN A 164 5.99 -14.64 24.80
N LYS A 165 7.15 -15.13 24.35
CA LYS A 165 8.34 -14.29 24.07
C LYS A 165 8.07 -13.31 22.94
N ILE A 166 7.39 -13.74 21.89
CA ILE A 166 7.00 -12.88 20.76
C ILE A 166 6.02 -11.79 21.23
N LEU A 167 5.00 -12.14 22.00
CA LEU A 167 4.04 -11.17 22.55
C LEU A 167 4.70 -10.16 23.49
N ASN A 168 5.70 -10.57 24.27
CA ASN A 168 6.51 -9.65 25.08
C ASN A 168 7.25 -8.61 24.23
N LEU A 169 7.70 -8.97 23.03
CA LEU A 169 8.28 -8.02 22.09
C LEU A 169 7.19 -7.12 21.49
N MET A 170 6.11 -7.71 20.98
CA MET A 170 5.02 -7.00 20.29
C MET A 170 4.33 -5.96 21.17
N LYS A 171 4.17 -6.22 22.47
CA LYS A 171 3.56 -5.26 23.38
C LYS A 171 4.43 -4.05 23.70
N VAL A 172 5.73 -4.08 23.39
CA VAL A 172 6.68 -3.00 23.73
C VAL A 172 7.18 -2.26 22.50
N VAL A 173 7.41 -2.98 21.40
CA VAL A 173 7.96 -2.39 20.18
C VAL A 173 6.84 -1.75 19.36
N PRO A 174 6.88 -0.42 19.12
CA PRO A 174 5.89 0.26 18.31
C PRO A 174 6.05 -0.07 16.81
N GLY A 175 5.10 0.40 15.99
CA GLY A 175 5.09 0.20 14.52
C GLY A 175 6.36 0.58 13.75
N THR A 176 7.26 1.37 14.34
CA THR A 176 8.57 1.69 13.75
C THR A 176 9.52 0.48 13.74
N GLY A 177 9.28 -0.53 14.59
CA GLY A 177 10.16 -1.67 14.78
C GLY A 177 11.37 -1.39 15.67
N VAL A 178 11.50 -0.17 16.21
CA VAL A 178 12.63 0.25 17.04
C VAL A 178 12.25 0.15 18.51
N TYR A 179 13.02 -0.61 19.29
CA TYR A 179 12.82 -0.72 20.74
C TYR A 179 13.03 0.64 21.42
N PRO A 180 12.03 1.21 22.12
CA PRO A 180 12.13 2.56 22.70
C PRO A 180 13.07 2.68 23.91
N GLY A 181 13.59 1.55 24.43
CA GLY A 181 14.45 1.52 25.61
C GLY A 181 13.72 1.08 26.90
N PRO A 182 14.46 1.00 28.02
CA PRO A 182 13.90 0.64 29.32
C PRO A 182 12.78 1.61 29.75
N GLY A 183 11.68 1.08 30.29
CA GLY A 183 10.52 1.88 30.72
C GLY A 183 9.53 2.24 29.59
N ALA A 184 9.71 1.68 28.39
CA ALA A 184 8.74 1.80 27.30
C ALA A 184 7.33 1.39 27.76
N ARG A 185 6.33 2.19 27.38
CA ARG A 185 4.92 1.88 27.64
C ARG A 185 4.53 0.58 26.94
N VAL A 186 3.81 -0.29 27.66
CA VAL A 186 3.33 -1.55 27.11
C VAL A 186 1.93 -1.39 26.52
N ASN A 187 1.63 -2.13 25.47
CA ASN A 187 0.26 -2.31 24.99
C ASN A 187 -0.51 -3.12 26.04
N GLN A 188 -1.29 -2.40 26.86
CA GLN A 188 -2.07 -2.98 27.95
C GLN A 188 -3.16 -3.95 27.49
N ILE A 189 -3.64 -3.86 26.24
CA ILE A 189 -4.61 -4.82 25.68
C ILE A 189 -3.92 -6.15 25.38
N ILE A 190 -2.72 -6.12 24.80
CA ILE A 190 -1.92 -7.34 24.62
C ILE A 190 -1.55 -7.92 25.99
N GLU A 191 -1.09 -7.09 26.94
CA GLU A 191 -0.76 -7.51 28.31
C GLU A 191 -1.93 -8.27 28.96
N HIS A 192 -3.12 -7.66 28.96
CA HIS A 192 -4.32 -8.22 29.56
C HIS A 192 -4.70 -9.59 28.95
N ASN A 193 -4.53 -9.75 27.63
CA ASN A 193 -4.91 -10.96 26.91
C ASN A 193 -3.74 -11.93 26.67
N GLN A 194 -2.54 -11.66 27.19
CA GLN A 194 -1.31 -12.33 26.73
C GLN A 194 -1.36 -13.85 26.87
N LYS A 195 -1.82 -14.35 28.03
CA LYS A 195 -1.95 -15.79 28.28
C LYS A 195 -2.89 -16.47 27.28
N GLN A 196 -4.04 -15.84 27.03
CA GLN A 196 -5.05 -16.37 26.10
C GLN A 196 -4.53 -16.31 24.65
N LEU A 197 -3.87 -15.22 24.26
CA LEU A 197 -3.23 -15.06 22.95
C LEU A 197 -2.15 -16.13 22.71
N ALA A 198 -1.26 -16.35 23.68
CA ALA A 198 -0.18 -17.32 23.56
C ALA A 198 -0.72 -18.75 23.39
N ALA A 199 -1.67 -19.15 24.22
CA ALA A 199 -2.32 -20.46 24.12
C ALA A 199 -3.09 -20.62 22.80
N TYR A 200 -3.82 -19.58 22.37
CA TYR A 200 -4.56 -19.57 21.11
C TYR A 200 -3.63 -19.72 19.90
N LEU A 201 -2.56 -18.93 19.85
CA LEU A 201 -1.58 -18.95 18.76
C LEU A 201 -0.75 -20.25 18.77
N ALA A 202 -0.48 -20.85 19.93
CA ALA A 202 0.16 -22.17 20.01
C ALA A 202 -0.74 -23.30 19.49
N ARG A 203 -2.07 -23.21 19.66
CA ARG A 203 -3.01 -24.16 19.01
C ARG A 203 -3.05 -23.95 17.50
N ALA A 204 -3.06 -22.70 17.05
CA ALA A 204 -3.14 -22.37 15.63
C ALA A 204 -1.82 -22.68 14.87
N ARG A 205 -0.69 -22.27 15.44
CA ARG A 205 0.67 -22.29 14.86
C ARG A 205 1.73 -22.73 15.86
N GLY A 206 1.48 -23.81 16.58
CA GLY A 206 2.47 -24.51 17.41
C GLY A 206 3.09 -25.72 16.74
N PRO A 207 3.96 -26.49 17.42
CA PRO A 207 4.62 -27.66 16.83
C PRO A 207 3.67 -28.83 16.54
N GLY A 208 2.53 -28.93 17.22
CA GLY A 208 1.50 -29.97 16.99
C GLY A 208 0.57 -29.72 15.80
N GLU A 209 -0.50 -30.50 15.67
CA GLU A 209 -1.48 -30.31 14.60
C GLU A 209 -2.11 -28.90 14.66
N THR A 210 -2.24 -28.24 13.49
CA THR A 210 -2.82 -26.89 13.43
C THR A 210 -4.33 -26.94 13.62
N SER A 211 -4.85 -26.07 14.49
CA SER A 211 -6.30 -25.86 14.62
C SER A 211 -6.89 -24.97 13.51
N MET A 212 -6.05 -24.39 12.65
CA MET A 212 -6.49 -23.48 11.59
C MET A 212 -7.25 -24.22 10.49
N LYS A 213 -8.25 -23.55 9.90
CA LYS A 213 -9.07 -24.07 8.80
C LYS A 213 -9.00 -23.13 7.61
N PHE A 214 -8.33 -23.56 6.54
CA PHE A 214 -8.02 -22.69 5.40
C PHE A 214 -9.20 -22.62 4.42
N PRO A 215 -9.93 -21.50 4.34
CA PRO A 215 -10.99 -21.35 3.35
C PRO A 215 -10.41 -21.27 1.94
N PRO A 216 -11.14 -21.69 0.89
CA PRO A 216 -10.72 -21.47 -0.47
C PRO A 216 -10.72 -19.98 -0.80
N ARG A 217 -9.75 -19.55 -1.62
CA ARG A 217 -9.67 -18.19 -2.16
C ARG A 217 -9.82 -18.26 -3.68
N PRO A 218 -10.87 -17.66 -4.26
CA PRO A 218 -11.02 -17.60 -5.72
C PRO A 218 -9.80 -16.91 -6.35
N ARG A 219 -9.38 -17.44 -7.50
CA ARG A 219 -8.38 -16.80 -8.36
C ARG A 219 -9.00 -15.61 -9.11
N PRO A 220 -8.19 -14.67 -9.61
CA PRO A 220 -8.67 -13.61 -10.50
C PRO A 220 -9.46 -14.18 -11.68
N THR A 221 -10.64 -13.63 -11.94
CA THR A 221 -11.48 -13.94 -13.10
C THR A 221 -12.08 -12.64 -13.66
N GLY A 222 -12.62 -12.71 -14.88
CA GLY A 222 -13.30 -11.56 -15.51
C GLY A 222 -12.43 -10.30 -15.50
N GLU A 223 -12.97 -9.18 -15.00
CA GLU A 223 -12.24 -7.91 -14.93
C GLU A 223 -10.88 -8.02 -14.22
N ALA A 224 -10.81 -8.77 -13.11
CA ALA A 224 -9.57 -8.93 -12.34
C ALA A 224 -8.48 -9.69 -13.10
N ALA A 225 -8.86 -10.64 -13.98
CA ALA A 225 -7.90 -11.37 -14.81
C ALA A 225 -7.39 -10.54 -16.02
N ARG A 226 -8.06 -9.44 -16.37
CA ARG A 226 -7.67 -8.59 -17.50
C ARG A 226 -6.62 -7.54 -17.14
N VAL A 227 -6.28 -7.36 -15.87
CA VAL A 227 -5.29 -6.35 -15.50
C VAL A 227 -3.87 -6.73 -15.95
N VAL A 228 -3.06 -5.70 -16.15
CA VAL A 228 -1.61 -5.81 -16.35
C VAL A 228 -0.93 -5.03 -15.25
N TRP A 229 0.00 -5.68 -14.57
CA TRP A 229 0.88 -5.04 -13.60
C TRP A 229 2.23 -4.72 -14.24
N LYS A 230 2.74 -3.53 -13.97
CA LYS A 230 4.17 -3.21 -14.06
C LYS A 230 4.68 -2.91 -12.66
N LEU A 231 5.62 -3.71 -12.19
CA LEU A 231 6.35 -3.46 -10.95
C LEU A 231 7.75 -2.95 -11.29
N TYR A 232 8.16 -1.90 -10.61
CA TYR A 232 9.47 -1.28 -10.72
C TYR A 232 10.21 -1.52 -9.42
N ASP A 233 11.33 -2.24 -9.49
CA ASP A 233 12.16 -2.49 -8.33
C ASP A 233 12.84 -1.20 -7.88
N LEU A 234 12.79 -0.94 -6.57
CA LEU A 234 13.60 0.10 -5.96
C LEU A 234 14.90 -0.53 -5.46
N PRO A 235 16.05 0.12 -5.68
CA PRO A 235 17.34 -0.45 -5.36
C PRO A 235 17.51 -0.66 -3.85
N LEU A 236 18.11 -1.80 -3.49
CA LEU A 236 18.55 -2.05 -2.13
C LEU A 236 19.84 -1.26 -1.86
N ASN A 237 19.70 -0.08 -1.26
CA ASN A 237 20.80 0.82 -1.00
C ASN A 237 20.94 1.09 0.52
N PRO A 238 22.12 0.82 1.12
CA PRO A 238 22.37 1.02 2.55
C PRO A 238 22.13 2.44 3.08
N GLU A 239 22.17 3.45 2.21
CA GLU A 239 22.00 4.84 2.58
C GLU A 239 20.56 5.37 2.37
N SER A 240 19.67 4.55 1.80
CA SER A 240 18.23 4.84 1.62
C SER A 240 17.36 3.79 2.32
N GLY A 241 16.47 4.22 3.23
CA GLY A 241 15.56 3.33 3.95
C GLY A 241 16.25 2.41 4.98
N ILE A 242 15.87 1.13 5.03
CA ILE A 242 16.48 0.12 5.90
C ILE A 242 17.69 -0.48 5.17
N GLY A 243 18.87 -0.01 5.57
CA GLY A 243 20.10 -0.26 4.84
C GLY A 243 20.46 -1.73 4.67
N THR A 244 20.29 -2.25 3.46
CA THR A 244 20.72 -3.57 3.02
C THR A 244 21.17 -3.53 1.57
N LYS A 245 21.93 -4.53 1.12
CA LYS A 245 22.24 -4.79 -0.29
C LYS A 245 21.66 -6.12 -0.78
N TYR A 246 20.96 -6.83 0.10
CA TYR A 246 20.54 -8.20 -0.13
C TYR A 246 19.17 -8.43 0.50
N ASN A 247 18.30 -9.08 -0.28
CA ASN A 247 17.00 -9.57 0.17
C ASN A 247 16.82 -10.95 -0.48
N ASP A 248 16.77 -12.00 0.35
CA ASP A 248 16.60 -13.39 -0.09
C ASP A 248 15.15 -13.72 -0.47
N ASN A 249 14.20 -12.92 0.00
CA ASN A 249 12.79 -13.03 -0.35
C ASN A 249 12.25 -11.63 -0.68
N ASP A 250 12.15 -11.30 -1.96
CA ASP A 250 11.58 -10.03 -2.46
C ASP A 250 10.05 -10.09 -2.70
N GLY A 251 9.40 -11.18 -2.30
CA GLY A 251 7.97 -11.41 -2.51
C GLY A 251 7.61 -11.92 -3.91
N THR A 252 8.56 -12.04 -4.84
CA THR A 252 8.29 -12.52 -6.21
C THR A 252 7.99 -14.02 -6.25
N ASP A 253 8.77 -14.85 -5.54
CA ASP A 253 8.53 -16.30 -5.45
C ASP A 253 7.64 -16.61 -4.25
N TRP A 254 6.38 -16.93 -4.53
CA TRP A 254 5.36 -17.09 -3.51
C TRP A 254 5.67 -18.25 -2.56
N THR A 255 6.44 -19.24 -2.99
CA THR A 255 6.81 -20.41 -2.16
C THR A 255 7.77 -20.06 -1.01
N LEU A 256 8.44 -18.90 -1.07
CA LEU A 256 9.30 -18.39 0.00
C LEU A 256 8.51 -17.75 1.14
N GLY A 257 7.22 -17.46 0.91
CA GLY A 257 6.31 -16.87 1.88
C GLY A 257 6.44 -15.35 1.97
N GLN A 258 6.01 -14.80 3.10
CA GLN A 258 5.84 -13.36 3.26
C GLN A 258 7.21 -12.69 3.46
N THR A 259 7.56 -11.76 2.56
CA THR A 259 8.82 -11.01 2.60
C THR A 259 8.98 -10.18 3.87
N SER A 260 10.22 -9.93 4.28
CA SER A 260 10.57 -8.99 5.36
C SER A 260 10.49 -7.54 4.89
N LYS A 261 10.40 -6.61 5.85
CA LYS A 261 10.44 -5.17 5.58
C LYS A 261 11.91 -4.74 5.36
N LEU A 262 12.36 -4.63 4.12
CA LEU A 262 13.73 -4.24 3.73
C LEU A 262 13.74 -3.21 2.59
N GLY A 263 14.85 -2.51 2.39
CA GLY A 263 15.02 -1.57 1.28
C GLY A 263 14.48 -0.17 1.57
N GLU A 264 13.99 0.52 0.54
CA GLU A 264 13.61 1.93 0.62
C GLU A 264 12.28 2.18 1.33
N LEU A 265 11.38 1.20 1.31
CA LEU A 265 10.07 1.25 1.96
C LEU A 265 9.18 2.40 1.47
N PRO A 266 8.84 2.41 0.17
CA PRO A 266 8.05 3.48 -0.43
C PRO A 266 6.67 3.53 0.24
N HIS A 267 6.26 4.70 0.72
CA HIS A 267 5.07 4.82 1.59
C HIS A 267 3.83 5.32 0.84
N ASP A 268 3.88 6.56 0.35
CA ASP A 268 2.90 7.16 -0.56
C ASP A 268 3.55 7.39 -1.92
N GLY A 269 2.75 7.45 -2.97
CA GLY A 269 3.29 7.59 -4.32
C GLY A 269 2.24 7.75 -5.41
N GLY A 270 2.68 8.25 -6.55
CA GLY A 270 1.84 8.54 -7.70
C GLY A 270 2.65 8.73 -8.98
N MET A 271 1.94 8.83 -10.11
CA MET A 271 2.53 9.06 -11.43
C MET A 271 2.34 10.52 -11.86
N GLY A 272 3.43 11.18 -12.27
CA GLY A 272 3.40 12.50 -12.89
C GLY A 272 2.92 12.45 -14.33
N PHE A 273 2.57 13.61 -14.91
CA PHE A 273 2.21 13.69 -16.34
C PHE A 273 3.40 13.52 -17.29
N ASP A 274 4.61 13.55 -16.74
CA ASP A 274 5.85 13.18 -17.41
C ASP A 274 6.01 11.65 -17.60
N GLY A 275 5.10 10.86 -17.03
CA GLY A 275 5.12 9.40 -17.07
C GLY A 275 6.02 8.76 -16.02
N ASN A 276 6.65 9.55 -15.14
CA ASN A 276 7.50 9.06 -14.07
C ASN A 276 6.71 8.80 -12.80
N LEU A 277 7.21 7.90 -11.95
CA LEU A 277 6.64 7.61 -10.64
C LEU A 277 7.43 8.36 -9.57
N TYR A 278 6.72 8.86 -8.57
CA TYR A 278 7.29 9.56 -7.44
C TYR A 278 6.77 8.93 -6.15
N TYR A 279 7.63 8.78 -5.15
CA TYR A 279 7.27 8.18 -3.88
C TYR A 279 7.99 8.79 -2.68
N THR A 280 7.35 8.68 -1.52
CA THR A 280 7.88 9.12 -0.23
C THR A 280 8.61 7.99 0.48
N VAL A 281 9.59 8.37 1.32
CA VAL A 281 10.36 7.45 2.16
C VAL A 281 10.29 7.96 3.60
N ASN A 282 9.57 7.22 4.45
CA ASN A 282 9.30 7.64 5.82
C ASN A 282 10.33 7.14 6.83
N ASN A 283 11.30 6.34 6.36
CA ASN A 283 12.39 5.80 7.16
C ASN A 283 13.59 6.76 7.18
N PRO A 284 14.22 6.98 8.36
CA PRO A 284 15.45 7.78 8.46
C PRO A 284 16.53 7.27 7.50
N ASN A 285 17.11 8.18 6.73
CA ASN A 285 18.06 7.83 5.67
C ASN A 285 18.91 9.05 5.28
N ARG A 286 19.91 8.87 4.41
CA ARG A 286 20.84 9.95 4.02
C ARG A 286 20.60 10.54 2.64
N LEU A 287 19.78 9.90 1.80
CA LEU A 287 19.73 10.17 0.36
C LEU A 287 18.40 10.70 -0.15
N VAL A 288 17.27 10.25 0.42
CA VAL A 288 15.97 10.34 -0.22
C VAL A 288 14.94 11.03 0.68
N SER A 289 14.45 12.16 0.18
CA SER A 289 13.18 12.75 0.62
C SER A 289 12.06 12.35 -0.32
N ILE A 290 12.32 12.36 -1.64
CA ILE A 290 11.39 11.85 -2.65
C ILE A 290 12.19 10.99 -3.63
N GLY A 291 11.76 9.75 -3.81
CA GLY A 291 12.29 8.88 -4.85
C GLY A 291 11.55 9.10 -6.16
N LYS A 292 12.27 8.98 -7.27
CA LYS A 292 11.74 9.08 -8.63
C LYS A 292 12.12 7.82 -9.40
N VAL A 293 11.15 7.19 -10.05
CA VAL A 293 11.36 6.09 -10.99
C VAL A 293 11.03 6.58 -12.39
N ASP A 294 11.94 6.40 -13.33
CA ASP A 294 11.65 6.59 -14.75
C ASP A 294 10.64 5.52 -15.21
N GLY A 295 9.47 5.95 -15.68
CA GLY A 295 8.40 5.01 -16.03
C GLY A 295 8.66 4.17 -17.28
N LYS A 296 9.71 4.48 -18.06
CA LYS A 296 10.10 3.73 -19.27
C LYS A 296 11.26 2.79 -18.99
N THR A 297 12.31 3.28 -18.32
CA THR A 297 13.54 2.51 -18.08
C THR A 297 13.52 1.77 -16.74
N GLY A 298 12.77 2.29 -15.76
CA GLY A 298 12.77 1.82 -14.39
C GLY A 298 13.96 2.29 -13.56
N ASP A 299 14.74 3.24 -14.07
CA ASP A 299 15.86 3.83 -13.34
C ASP A 299 15.36 4.64 -12.15
N VAL A 300 16.03 4.47 -11.00
CA VAL A 300 15.70 5.19 -9.77
C VAL A 300 16.68 6.31 -9.52
N SER A 301 16.16 7.48 -9.15
CA SER A 301 16.93 8.65 -8.74
C SER A 301 16.30 9.27 -7.49
N TYR A 302 17.11 10.00 -6.71
CA TYR A 302 16.67 10.56 -5.43
C TYR A 302 16.71 12.08 -5.45
N LEU A 303 15.67 12.66 -4.86
CA LEU A 303 15.57 14.08 -4.59
C LEU A 303 15.65 14.27 -3.08
N LYS A 304 16.63 15.08 -2.66
CA LYS A 304 16.97 15.28 -1.25
C LYS A 304 16.60 16.68 -0.79
N VAL A 305 15.90 16.75 0.33
CA VAL A 305 15.85 17.94 1.17
C VAL A 305 16.72 17.68 2.39
N GLU A 306 17.73 18.52 2.63
CA GLU A 306 18.66 18.33 3.74
C GLU A 306 17.94 18.41 5.11
N ALA A 307 18.22 17.46 6.00
CA ALA A 307 17.83 17.49 7.40
C ALA A 307 19.05 17.78 8.30
N LYS A 308 18.90 17.57 9.61
CA LYS A 308 20.02 17.67 10.55
C LYS A 308 21.04 16.55 10.25
N ASN A 309 22.29 16.75 10.66
CA ASN A 309 23.36 15.73 10.59
C ASN A 309 23.61 15.16 9.17
N SER A 310 23.36 15.94 8.13
CA SER A 310 23.48 15.54 6.71
C SER A 310 22.51 14.42 6.28
N GLU A 311 21.48 14.13 7.08
CA GLU A 311 20.42 13.20 6.71
C GLU A 311 19.51 13.80 5.63
N ALA A 312 18.77 12.94 4.92
CA ALA A 312 17.63 13.39 4.13
C ALA A 312 16.44 13.58 5.07
N ALA A 313 15.67 14.64 4.87
CA ALA A 313 14.39 14.78 5.54
C ALA A 313 13.45 13.69 4.98
N THR A 314 12.93 12.84 5.87
CA THR A 314 11.95 11.81 5.54
C THR A 314 10.65 12.45 5.07
N SER A 315 9.84 11.70 4.34
CA SER A 315 8.53 12.12 3.87
C SER A 315 7.54 10.98 4.04
N HIS A 316 6.25 11.28 4.13
CA HIS A 316 5.23 10.26 4.41
C HIS A 316 4.06 10.36 3.44
N GLY A 317 3.28 11.43 3.49
CA GLY A 317 2.17 11.74 2.60
C GLY A 317 2.63 12.34 1.28
N LEU A 318 1.93 12.01 0.19
CA LEU A 318 2.15 12.62 -1.13
C LEU A 318 0.87 12.69 -1.94
N VAL A 319 0.64 13.82 -2.61
CA VAL A 319 -0.50 14.03 -3.50
C VAL A 319 -0.09 14.77 -4.78
N ARG A 320 -0.69 14.38 -5.91
CA ARG A 320 -0.50 15.04 -7.20
C ARG A 320 -1.51 16.18 -7.37
N ASP A 321 -1.03 17.35 -7.80
CA ASP A 321 -1.91 18.46 -8.17
C ASP A 321 -2.44 18.34 -9.61
N ALA A 322 -3.34 19.25 -9.99
CA ALA A 322 -3.96 19.27 -11.33
C ALA A 322 -2.96 19.53 -12.48
N LYS A 323 -1.73 19.98 -12.18
CA LYS A 323 -0.67 20.22 -13.16
C LYS A 323 0.30 19.03 -13.26
N GLY A 324 0.09 17.99 -12.47
CA GLY A 324 0.97 16.81 -12.45
C GLY A 324 2.22 16.99 -11.60
N ASN A 325 2.26 18.02 -10.75
CA ASN A 325 3.30 18.23 -9.75
C ASN A 325 2.90 17.59 -8.43
N PHE A 326 3.84 17.46 -7.49
CA PHE A 326 3.59 16.77 -6.23
C PHE A 326 3.75 17.67 -5.02
N TRP A 327 2.85 17.49 -4.05
CA TRP A 327 2.93 18.03 -2.71
C TRP A 327 3.16 16.89 -1.73
N PHE A 328 4.02 17.10 -0.75
CA PHE A 328 4.42 16.07 0.21
C PHE A 328 4.87 16.71 1.53
N ASP A 329 4.83 15.96 2.63
CA ASP A 329 5.37 16.44 3.90
C ASP A 329 6.87 16.19 4.04
N ILE A 330 7.54 17.02 4.83
CA ILE A 330 8.97 16.92 5.09
C ILE A 330 9.24 16.85 6.60
N ASN A 331 9.74 15.70 7.04
CA ASN A 331 9.90 15.26 8.42
C ASN A 331 11.29 14.67 8.71
N PRO A 332 11.60 14.38 9.99
CA PRO A 332 11.15 15.12 11.16
C PRO A 332 11.93 16.45 11.29
N GLY A 333 11.30 17.47 11.88
CA GLY A 333 12.01 18.67 12.35
C GLY A 333 12.02 19.89 11.42
N ARG A 334 11.44 19.81 10.21
CA ARG A 334 11.20 21.01 9.37
C ARG A 334 9.78 21.58 9.47
N ARG A 335 8.81 20.81 9.99
CA ARG A 335 7.42 21.27 10.16
C ARG A 335 6.83 21.81 8.86
N SER A 336 7.15 21.17 7.73
CA SER A 336 7.04 21.84 6.42
C SER A 336 6.38 20.98 5.35
N LEU A 337 5.79 21.69 4.40
CA LEU A 337 5.23 21.17 3.16
C LEU A 337 6.25 21.35 2.02
N GLY A 338 6.50 20.29 1.27
CA GLY A 338 7.29 20.28 0.05
C GLY A 338 6.41 20.40 -1.20
N PHE A 339 6.89 21.13 -2.20
CA PHE A 339 6.36 21.16 -3.55
C PHE A 339 7.45 20.71 -4.53
N LEU A 340 7.19 19.63 -5.27
CA LEU A 340 8.04 19.14 -6.34
C LEU A 340 7.46 19.54 -7.69
N ASP A 341 8.19 20.40 -8.40
CA ASP A 341 7.99 20.66 -9.82
C ASP A 341 8.59 19.52 -10.62
N THR A 342 7.76 18.71 -11.31
CA THR A 342 8.23 17.50 -12.01
C THR A 342 9.01 17.80 -13.28
N ALA A 343 8.77 18.96 -13.90
CA ALA A 343 9.49 19.38 -15.10
C ALA A 343 10.94 19.78 -14.80
N THR A 344 11.16 20.46 -13.66
CA THR A 344 12.49 20.96 -13.27
C THR A 344 13.17 20.13 -12.18
N GLN A 345 12.43 19.24 -11.53
CA GLN A 345 12.85 18.43 -10.37
C GLN A 345 13.30 19.27 -9.16
N LYS A 346 12.87 20.53 -9.09
CA LYS A 346 13.17 21.41 -7.96
C LYS A 346 12.13 21.24 -6.87
N ILE A 347 12.60 21.22 -5.62
CA ILE A 347 11.76 21.19 -4.43
C ILE A 347 11.72 22.58 -3.79
N ALA A 348 10.53 23.15 -3.65
CA ALA A 348 10.27 24.28 -2.77
C ALA A 348 9.76 23.79 -1.41
N VAL A 349 10.16 24.47 -0.33
CA VAL A 349 9.78 24.10 1.05
C VAL A 349 9.06 25.28 1.70
N TYR A 350 7.90 24.98 2.30
CA TYR A 350 7.06 25.93 3.01
C TYR A 350 6.87 25.47 4.45
N GLU A 351 7.41 26.22 5.40
CA GLU A 351 7.34 25.89 6.83
C GLU A 351 6.02 26.38 7.44
N THR A 352 5.37 25.57 8.27
CA THR A 352 4.23 26.05 9.03
C THR A 352 4.69 27.05 10.10
N PRO A 353 3.93 28.13 10.34
CA PRO A 353 4.27 29.08 11.39
C PRO A 353 4.36 28.41 12.77
N ALA A 354 5.25 28.91 13.64
CA ALA A 354 5.49 28.32 14.97
C ALA A 354 4.24 28.27 15.86
N SER A 355 3.26 29.16 15.63
CA SER A 355 1.97 29.19 16.33
C SER A 355 0.97 28.12 15.88
N MET A 356 1.22 27.46 14.75
CA MET A 356 0.39 26.40 14.21
C MET A 356 0.97 25.02 14.50
N SER A 357 0.14 24.00 14.36
CA SER A 357 0.58 22.61 14.41
C SER A 357 1.59 22.33 13.29
N PRO A 358 2.62 21.51 13.55
CA PRO A 358 3.56 21.13 12.50
C PRO A 358 2.87 20.26 11.46
N VAL A 359 3.19 20.47 10.18
CA VAL A 359 3.09 19.38 9.21
C VAL A 359 4.12 18.34 9.60
N GLY A 360 3.66 17.17 10.02
CA GLY A 360 4.56 16.06 10.29
C GLY A 360 3.97 14.89 11.07
N GLY A 361 4.69 13.77 11.03
CA GLY A 361 4.25 12.50 11.61
C GLY A 361 3.55 11.62 10.57
N ALA A 362 2.41 11.06 10.95
CA ALA A 362 1.61 10.19 10.08
C ALA A 362 0.73 11.01 9.13
N VAL A 363 1.34 11.64 8.12
CA VAL A 363 0.65 12.58 7.24
C VAL A 363 -0.09 11.86 6.10
N THR A 364 -1.31 12.31 5.84
CA THR A 364 -2.08 12.03 4.62
C THR A 364 -2.39 13.35 3.97
N MET A 365 -2.35 13.39 2.65
CA MET A 365 -2.53 14.62 1.87
C MET A 365 -3.59 14.46 0.79
N ASP A 366 -4.27 15.56 0.49
CA ASP A 366 -5.24 15.63 -0.60
C ASP A 366 -5.28 17.04 -1.21
N VAL A 367 -5.79 17.15 -2.43
CA VAL A 367 -6.09 18.42 -3.09
C VAL A 367 -7.60 18.61 -3.12
N ASP A 368 -8.10 19.72 -2.58
CA ASP A 368 -9.54 20.01 -2.57
C ASP A 368 -10.07 20.46 -3.95
N GLY A 369 -11.39 20.59 -4.08
CA GLY A 369 -12.03 21.01 -5.33
C GLY A 369 -11.64 22.41 -5.82
N ASN A 370 -10.99 23.21 -4.96
CA ASN A 370 -10.50 24.55 -5.26
C ASN A 370 -8.97 24.60 -5.46
N GLY A 371 -8.31 23.44 -5.50
CA GLY A 371 -6.86 23.33 -5.73
C GLY A 371 -6.00 23.62 -4.50
N MET A 372 -6.56 23.59 -3.30
CA MET A 372 -5.83 23.84 -2.06
C MET A 372 -5.34 22.53 -1.47
N ILE A 373 -4.20 22.58 -0.79
CA ILE A 373 -3.53 21.40 -0.29
C ILE A 373 -3.94 21.16 1.16
N TRP A 374 -4.54 20.01 1.44
CA TRP A 374 -4.85 19.57 2.79
C TRP A 374 -3.82 18.55 3.26
N ALA A 375 -3.41 18.66 4.52
CA ALA A 375 -2.55 17.69 5.17
C ALA A 375 -2.99 17.46 6.62
N SER A 376 -2.98 16.21 7.08
CA SER A 376 -3.16 15.93 8.51
C SER A 376 -2.02 16.51 9.34
N ALA A 377 -2.34 16.96 10.54
CA ALA A 377 -1.38 17.46 11.52
C ALA A 377 -1.74 16.89 12.89
N PRO A 378 -0.79 16.66 13.83
CA PRO A 378 -1.01 15.80 14.99
C PRO A 378 -2.34 15.97 15.76
N ASP A 379 -2.82 17.20 15.92
CA ASP A 379 -4.04 17.58 16.64
C ASP A 379 -5.17 18.13 15.73
N GLY A 380 -5.15 17.86 14.42
CA GLY A 380 -6.17 18.28 13.47
C GLY A 380 -5.72 18.20 12.01
N ALA A 381 -5.88 19.28 11.26
CA ALA A 381 -5.44 19.38 9.87
C ALA A 381 -4.95 20.79 9.54
N ILE A 382 -4.12 20.88 8.50
CA ILE A 382 -3.73 22.15 7.90
C ILE A 382 -4.17 22.22 6.45
N ARG A 383 -4.47 23.43 6.00
CA ARG A 383 -4.73 23.77 4.61
C ARG A 383 -3.66 24.76 4.14
N PHE A 384 -3.17 24.58 2.93
CA PHE A 384 -2.19 25.46 2.31
C PHE A 384 -2.71 25.99 0.97
N ASN A 385 -2.61 27.31 0.79
CA ASN A 385 -2.94 27.97 -0.47
C ASN A 385 -1.68 28.08 -1.34
N PRO A 386 -1.60 27.36 -2.48
CA PRO A 386 -0.40 27.37 -3.31
C PRO A 386 -0.16 28.71 -4.03
N THR A 387 -1.17 29.57 -4.12
CA THR A 387 -1.06 30.89 -4.75
C THR A 387 -0.54 31.94 -3.77
N THR A 388 -1.14 32.05 -2.58
CA THR A 388 -0.74 33.04 -1.56
C THR A 388 0.40 32.55 -0.67
N LYS A 389 0.66 31.23 -0.66
CA LYS A 389 1.65 30.55 0.19
C LYS A 389 1.35 30.64 1.68
N GLU A 390 0.06 30.68 2.02
CA GLU A 390 -0.42 30.82 3.39
C GLU A 390 -0.96 29.49 3.93
N PHE A 391 -0.72 29.26 5.22
CA PHE A 391 -1.26 28.13 5.97
C PHE A 391 -2.48 28.56 6.80
N THR A 392 -3.46 27.67 6.89
CA THR A 392 -4.58 27.76 7.83
C THR A 392 -4.67 26.46 8.61
N GLY A 393 -4.72 26.54 9.94
CA GLY A 393 -4.79 25.38 10.82
C GLY A 393 -6.18 25.17 11.43
N PHE A 394 -6.60 23.92 11.54
CA PHE A 394 -7.86 23.50 12.15
C PHE A 394 -7.56 22.44 13.20
N LYS A 395 -8.12 22.60 14.41
CA LYS A 395 -7.90 21.68 15.52
C LYS A 395 -9.10 20.76 15.69
N SER A 396 -8.85 19.50 16.01
CA SER A 396 -9.87 18.56 16.47
C SER A 396 -10.54 19.07 17.75
N LEU A 397 -11.84 18.81 17.90
CA LEU A 397 -12.56 19.11 19.14
C LEU A 397 -12.16 18.11 20.23
N THR A 398 -11.95 16.85 19.86
CA THR A 398 -11.31 15.84 20.70
C THR A 398 -9.78 16.08 20.69
N PRO A 399 -9.17 16.53 21.81
CA PRO A 399 -7.77 16.92 21.80
C PRO A 399 -6.81 15.74 21.64
N TYR A 400 -5.57 16.05 21.23
CA TYR A 400 -4.49 15.06 21.08
C TYR A 400 -4.31 14.21 22.34
N ASN A 401 -4.15 14.84 23.51
CA ASN A 401 -4.18 14.13 24.79
C ASN A 401 -5.57 14.31 25.39
N ASN A 402 -6.24 13.21 25.70
CA ASN A 402 -7.57 13.23 26.29
C ASN A 402 -7.72 12.11 27.34
N PRO A 403 -8.79 12.12 28.16
CA PRO A 403 -8.97 11.14 29.23
C PRO A 403 -9.07 9.67 28.79
N LYS A 404 -9.24 9.39 27.49
CA LYS A 404 -9.30 8.05 26.92
C LYS A 404 -8.01 7.62 26.22
N GLY A 405 -7.03 8.53 26.05
CA GLY A 405 -5.75 8.26 25.42
C GLY A 405 -5.34 9.35 24.45
N THR A 406 -4.97 8.97 23.23
CA THR A 406 -4.44 9.86 22.18
C THR A 406 -5.38 10.00 20.99
N GLY A 407 -5.87 11.22 20.76
CA GLY A 407 -6.67 11.63 19.61
C GLY A 407 -5.81 12.03 18.40
N MET A 408 -4.73 11.30 18.12
CA MET A 408 -3.86 11.56 16.98
C MET A 408 -4.64 11.43 15.66
N THR A 409 -4.43 12.38 14.75
CA THR A 409 -5.01 12.32 13.40
C THR A 409 -4.14 11.52 12.45
N TYR A 410 -4.73 10.94 11.41
CA TYR A 410 -4.01 10.18 10.39
C TYR A 410 -4.44 10.55 8.96
N GLY A 411 -5.64 10.14 8.55
CA GLY A 411 -6.21 10.43 7.24
C GLY A 411 -6.67 11.88 7.11
N THR A 412 -6.58 12.44 5.90
CA THR A 412 -7.15 13.75 5.57
C THR A 412 -7.59 13.78 4.12
N ALA A 413 -8.68 14.47 3.84
CA ALA A 413 -9.15 14.80 2.49
C ALA A 413 -9.76 16.20 2.46
N GLY A 414 -9.75 16.83 1.28
CA GLY A 414 -10.55 18.03 1.01
C GLY A 414 -11.77 17.65 0.19
N ASP A 415 -12.90 18.34 0.31
CA ASP A 415 -14.07 18.09 -0.53
C ASP A 415 -14.16 19.03 -1.74
N ARG A 416 -15.19 18.85 -2.56
CA ARG A 416 -15.45 19.65 -3.76
C ARG A 416 -15.66 21.14 -3.46
N LEU A 417 -16.18 21.49 -2.27
CA LEU A 417 -16.42 22.87 -1.85
C LEU A 417 -15.20 23.50 -1.15
N GLY A 418 -14.16 22.71 -0.89
CA GLY A 418 -12.94 23.15 -0.22
C GLY A 418 -12.94 22.96 1.29
N ASN A 419 -13.93 22.25 1.86
CA ASN A 419 -13.91 21.89 3.27
C ASN A 419 -12.91 20.76 3.52
N GLY A 420 -12.35 20.71 4.72
CA GLY A 420 -11.39 19.69 5.12
C GLY A 420 -12.03 18.60 5.98
N TRP A 421 -11.51 17.38 5.87
CA TRP A 421 -11.93 16.22 6.65
C TRP A 421 -10.69 15.50 7.17
N TRP A 422 -10.70 15.01 8.41
CA TRP A 422 -9.59 14.23 8.97
C TRP A 422 -10.04 13.16 9.95
N ALA A 423 -9.28 12.06 10.05
CA ALA A 423 -9.65 10.93 10.90
C ALA A 423 -8.81 10.87 12.18
N GLN A 424 -9.48 10.66 13.31
CA GLN A 424 -8.89 10.24 14.57
C GLN A 424 -9.18 8.75 14.79
N MET A 425 -8.27 7.89 14.29
CA MET A 425 -8.43 6.43 14.25
C MET A 425 -8.89 5.84 15.59
N ALA A 426 -8.13 6.12 16.66
CA ALA A 426 -8.37 5.55 17.99
C ALA A 426 -9.69 6.03 18.62
N MET A 427 -10.20 7.17 18.13
CA MET A 427 -11.41 7.80 18.64
C MET A 427 -12.63 7.46 17.80
N ASP A 428 -12.51 6.71 16.70
CA ASP A 428 -13.61 6.46 15.74
C ASP A 428 -14.32 7.76 15.31
N THR A 429 -13.58 8.86 15.15
CA THR A 429 -14.14 10.18 14.85
C THR A 429 -13.54 10.73 13.56
N ILE A 430 -14.38 11.38 12.75
CA ILE A 430 -13.98 12.19 11.59
C ILE A 430 -14.22 13.67 11.93
N GLY A 431 -13.16 14.47 11.96
CA GLY A 431 -13.26 15.92 12.03
C GLY A 431 -13.60 16.52 10.67
N ARG A 432 -14.32 17.64 10.68
CA ARG A 432 -14.70 18.42 9.49
C ARG A 432 -14.44 19.90 9.77
N ALA A 433 -13.78 20.59 8.85
CA ALA A 433 -13.64 22.04 8.86
C ALA A 433 -14.44 22.65 7.71
N ASP A 434 -15.43 23.48 8.04
CA ASP A 434 -16.13 24.31 7.08
C ASP A 434 -15.28 25.55 6.76
N ILE A 435 -14.89 25.71 5.50
CA ILE A 435 -13.94 26.77 5.11
C ILE A 435 -14.59 28.16 5.07
N GLU A 436 -15.88 28.25 4.79
CA GLU A 436 -16.58 29.54 4.71
C GLU A 436 -16.75 30.16 6.10
N THR A 437 -17.07 29.33 7.09
CA THR A 437 -17.34 29.77 8.47
C THR A 437 -16.14 29.61 9.42
N GLY A 438 -15.15 28.80 9.03
CA GLY A 438 -14.04 28.38 9.90
C GLY A 438 -14.44 27.41 11.01
N LYS A 439 -15.70 26.94 11.04
CA LYS A 439 -16.23 26.08 12.09
C LYS A 439 -15.72 24.65 11.95
N VAL A 440 -15.28 24.07 13.07
CA VAL A 440 -14.96 22.64 13.17
C VAL A 440 -16.13 21.86 13.79
N THR A 441 -16.46 20.72 13.20
CA THR A 441 -17.40 19.73 13.74
C THR A 441 -16.79 18.32 13.71
N GLU A 442 -17.42 17.38 14.41
CA GLU A 442 -16.96 15.99 14.48
C GLU A 442 -18.12 15.03 14.19
N VAL A 443 -17.82 13.96 13.46
CA VAL A 443 -18.72 12.86 13.14
C VAL A 443 -18.19 11.60 13.83
N LYS A 444 -18.94 11.08 14.80
CA LYS A 444 -18.60 9.84 15.50
C LYS A 444 -19.11 8.64 14.70
N LEU A 445 -18.22 7.72 14.35
CA LEU A 445 -18.61 6.46 13.72
C LEU A 445 -19.21 5.50 14.75
N PRO A 446 -20.24 4.72 14.37
CA PRO A 446 -20.81 3.72 15.26
C PRO A 446 -19.81 2.57 15.50
N PRO A 447 -19.76 1.98 16.72
CA PRO A 447 -18.91 0.85 17.00
C PRO A 447 -19.32 -0.39 16.18
N VAL A 448 -18.41 -1.34 16.02
CA VAL A 448 -18.71 -2.65 15.43
C VAL A 448 -19.57 -3.43 16.43
N LYS A 449 -20.89 -3.35 16.25
CA LYS A 449 -21.89 -3.87 17.21
C LYS A 449 -21.67 -5.35 17.57
N ALA A 450 -21.45 -6.20 16.57
CA ALA A 450 -21.23 -7.63 16.78
C ALA A 450 -19.99 -7.92 17.66
N GLU A 451 -18.93 -7.12 17.54
CA GLU A 451 -17.72 -7.28 18.37
C GLU A 451 -17.94 -6.78 19.79
N MET A 452 -18.74 -5.72 19.97
CA MET A 452 -19.12 -5.23 21.29
C MET A 452 -19.99 -6.25 22.05
N GLU A 453 -20.94 -6.87 21.35
CA GLU A 453 -21.84 -7.89 21.89
C GLU A 453 -21.10 -9.20 22.25
N ARG A 454 -19.95 -9.47 21.61
CA ARG A 454 -19.11 -10.64 21.89
C ARG A 454 -18.32 -10.55 23.20
N ILE A 455 -18.07 -9.34 23.70
CA ILE A 455 -17.30 -9.15 24.94
C ILE A 455 -18.17 -9.52 26.16
N LYS A 456 -17.69 -10.48 26.95
CA LYS A 456 -18.36 -10.95 28.16
C LYS A 456 -18.43 -9.83 29.21
N PRO A 457 -19.47 -9.79 30.08
CA PRO A 457 -19.61 -8.76 31.10
C PRO A 457 -18.37 -8.57 31.99
N GLU A 458 -17.72 -9.66 32.38
CA GLU A 458 -16.51 -9.65 33.20
C GLU A 458 -15.30 -9.02 32.50
N GLU A 459 -15.18 -9.19 31.18
CA GLU A 459 -14.10 -8.61 30.37
C GLU A 459 -14.41 -7.16 29.99
N ARG A 460 -15.70 -6.81 29.85
CA ARG A 460 -16.15 -5.49 29.43
C ARG A 460 -15.66 -4.39 30.37
N THR A 461 -15.61 -4.67 31.68
CA THR A 461 -15.12 -3.73 32.70
C THR A 461 -13.71 -3.21 32.40
N PHE A 462 -12.81 -4.07 31.90
CA PHE A 462 -11.46 -3.65 31.52
C PHE A 462 -11.50 -2.66 30.35
N TYR A 463 -12.24 -2.99 29.29
CA TYR A 463 -12.28 -2.18 28.07
C TYR A 463 -13.03 -0.85 28.25
N GLU A 464 -14.10 -0.80 29.06
CA GLU A 464 -14.84 0.44 29.34
C GLU A 464 -14.01 1.45 30.15
N ASN A 465 -13.17 0.95 31.07
CA ASN A 465 -12.25 1.75 31.88
C ASN A 465 -10.91 2.03 31.19
N PHE A 466 -10.68 1.45 30.01
CA PHE A 466 -9.45 1.66 29.26
C PHE A 466 -9.29 3.12 28.86
N ASN A 467 -8.11 3.68 29.15
CA ASN A 467 -7.79 5.10 28.96
C ASN A 467 -6.46 5.34 28.24
N GLU A 468 -5.92 4.31 27.58
CA GLU A 468 -4.67 4.37 26.82
C GLU A 468 -4.89 4.12 25.32
N LEU A 469 -6.03 4.56 24.78
CA LEU A 469 -6.32 4.41 23.35
C LEU A 469 -5.27 5.13 22.50
N SER A 470 -4.84 4.48 21.43
CA SER A 470 -3.90 5.03 20.46
C SER A 470 -4.06 4.30 19.14
N PHE A 471 -3.30 4.73 18.13
CA PHE A 471 -3.23 4.04 16.84
C PHE A 471 -2.76 2.57 16.94
N ASN A 472 -2.18 2.14 18.06
CA ASN A 472 -1.74 0.76 18.30
C ASN A 472 -2.55 0.01 19.36
N THR A 473 -3.44 0.68 20.08
CA THR A 473 -4.18 0.13 21.23
C THR A 473 -5.69 0.32 21.07
N PRO A 474 -6.29 -0.12 19.95
CA PRO A 474 -7.74 -0.02 19.74
C PRO A 474 -8.55 -0.98 20.61
N LEU A 475 -9.80 -0.59 20.89
CA LEU A 475 -10.77 -1.48 21.48
C LEU A 475 -11.20 -2.58 20.48
N PRO A 476 -11.75 -3.70 20.96
CA PRO A 476 -12.24 -4.76 20.08
C PRO A 476 -13.28 -4.26 19.07
N TRP A 477 -14.18 -3.37 19.47
CA TRP A 477 -15.28 -2.88 18.63
C TRP A 477 -14.97 -1.59 17.84
N SER A 478 -13.71 -1.16 17.79
CA SER A 478 -13.33 0.04 17.03
C SER A 478 -13.48 -0.15 15.52
N GLN A 479 -13.89 0.91 14.82
CA GLN A 479 -13.91 0.98 13.35
C GLN A 479 -12.52 1.29 12.79
N GLY A 480 -11.79 2.21 13.42
CA GLY A 480 -10.46 2.63 12.99
C GLY A 480 -10.45 3.34 11.63
N PRO A 481 -11.15 4.48 11.48
CA PRO A 481 -11.11 5.26 10.25
C PRO A 481 -9.68 5.72 9.96
N ARG A 482 -9.05 5.20 8.91
CA ARG A 482 -7.60 5.31 8.70
C ARG A 482 -7.23 6.39 7.69
N ARG A 483 -7.45 6.17 6.40
CA ARG A 483 -7.34 7.18 5.34
C ARG A 483 -8.62 7.24 4.52
N MET A 484 -8.77 8.33 3.79
CA MET A 484 -10.02 8.71 3.15
C MET A 484 -9.75 9.46 1.84
N GLY A 485 -10.76 9.49 0.99
CA GLY A 485 -10.79 10.31 -0.21
C GLY A 485 -12.22 10.70 -0.51
N THR A 486 -12.41 11.93 -0.99
CA THR A 486 -13.74 12.38 -1.43
C THR A 486 -13.93 12.09 -2.90
N ASP A 487 -15.14 11.69 -3.27
CA ASP A 487 -15.59 11.82 -4.64
C ASP A 487 -15.72 13.31 -4.96
N LYS A 488 -14.79 13.87 -5.74
CA LYS A 488 -14.80 15.31 -6.06
C LYS A 488 -15.90 15.71 -7.03
N ASN A 489 -16.61 14.73 -7.61
CA ASN A 489 -17.75 14.94 -8.51
C ASN A 489 -19.09 14.58 -7.84
N ALA A 490 -19.06 14.18 -6.57
CA ALA A 490 -20.23 13.98 -5.73
C ALA A 490 -20.04 14.66 -4.37
N ASP A 491 -21.09 14.73 -3.56
CA ASP A 491 -20.99 15.27 -2.19
C ASP A 491 -20.74 14.11 -1.19
N VAL A 492 -19.71 13.29 -1.45
CA VAL A 492 -19.45 12.04 -0.69
C VAL A 492 -17.97 11.89 -0.30
N LEU A 493 -17.74 11.62 0.97
CA LEU A 493 -16.46 11.18 1.54
C LEU A 493 -16.46 9.66 1.74
N TRP A 494 -15.39 9.00 1.31
CA TRP A 494 -15.15 7.58 1.53
C TRP A 494 -13.98 7.38 2.48
N VAL A 495 -14.19 6.60 3.55
CA VAL A 495 -13.17 6.33 4.58
C VAL A 495 -12.94 4.83 4.70
N GLY A 496 -11.67 4.42 4.65
CA GLY A 496 -11.28 3.04 4.96
C GLY A 496 -11.27 2.81 6.47
N ASN A 497 -12.14 1.94 6.97
CA ASN A 497 -12.17 1.55 8.39
C ASN A 497 -11.31 0.30 8.56
N SER A 498 -10.06 0.51 9.01
CA SER A 498 -9.03 -0.53 9.05
C SER A 498 -9.38 -1.65 10.03
N TRP A 499 -9.85 -1.33 11.24
CA TRP A 499 -10.22 -2.35 12.23
C TRP A 499 -11.64 -2.88 12.01
N GLY A 500 -12.55 -2.05 11.50
CA GLY A 500 -13.94 -2.39 11.28
C GLY A 500 -14.21 -3.28 10.07
N ALA A 501 -13.19 -3.54 9.23
CA ALA A 501 -13.30 -4.26 7.96
C ALA A 501 -14.47 -3.72 7.11
N SER A 502 -14.51 -2.40 6.94
CA SER A 502 -15.60 -1.71 6.25
C SER A 502 -15.13 -0.42 5.56
N LEU A 503 -16.00 0.15 4.75
CA LEU A 503 -15.94 1.55 4.32
C LEU A 503 -16.99 2.35 5.08
N ALA A 504 -16.67 3.58 5.48
CA ALA A 504 -17.68 4.58 5.81
C ALA A 504 -17.92 5.47 4.59
N ARG A 505 -19.18 5.57 4.18
CA ARG A 505 -19.67 6.56 3.21
C ARG A 505 -20.30 7.70 4.01
N ILE A 506 -19.79 8.92 3.83
CA ILE A 506 -20.26 10.10 4.56
C ILE A 506 -20.74 11.13 3.55
N ASP A 507 -21.99 11.60 3.70
CA ASP A 507 -22.49 12.73 2.92
C ASP A 507 -21.81 14.02 3.41
N THR A 508 -21.14 14.75 2.51
CA THR A 508 -20.32 15.90 2.91
C THR A 508 -21.17 17.13 3.28
N ARG A 509 -22.46 17.14 2.96
CA ARG A 509 -23.38 18.23 3.34
C ARG A 509 -24.03 17.94 4.69
N THR A 510 -24.62 16.76 4.84
CA THR A 510 -25.45 16.39 5.99
C THR A 510 -24.66 15.70 7.10
N SER A 511 -23.45 15.20 6.80
CA SER A 511 -22.65 14.34 7.68
C SER A 511 -23.32 12.98 8.01
N GLU A 512 -24.30 12.55 7.21
CA GLU A 512 -24.90 11.23 7.34
C GLU A 512 -23.88 10.12 7.05
N VAL A 513 -23.80 9.11 7.93
CA VAL A 513 -22.84 8.00 7.84
C VAL A 513 -23.55 6.70 7.47
N LYS A 514 -23.04 6.02 6.44
CA LYS A 514 -23.38 4.63 6.12
C LYS A 514 -22.14 3.75 6.17
N ILE A 515 -22.19 2.67 6.95
CA ILE A 515 -21.13 1.67 7.01
C ILE A 515 -21.41 0.57 5.98
N ILE A 516 -20.40 0.26 5.16
CA ILE A 516 -20.45 -0.76 4.12
C ILE A 516 -19.40 -1.83 4.45
N PRO A 517 -19.80 -3.02 4.93
CA PRO A 517 -18.88 -4.09 5.25
C PRO A 517 -18.07 -4.55 4.04
N MET A 518 -16.81 -4.92 4.27
CA MET A 518 -16.02 -5.64 3.27
C MET A 518 -16.61 -7.04 3.04
N PRO A 519 -16.38 -7.65 1.85
CA PRO A 519 -16.79 -9.03 1.58
C PRO A 519 -16.21 -10.06 2.54
N ASP A 520 -15.03 -9.77 3.13
CA ASP A 520 -14.35 -10.62 4.10
C ASP A 520 -13.93 -9.78 5.32
N PRO A 521 -14.25 -10.20 6.56
CA PRO A 521 -13.96 -9.44 7.78
C PRO A 521 -12.47 -9.36 8.15
N THR A 522 -11.58 -10.08 7.43
CA THR A 522 -10.12 -9.99 7.60
C THR A 522 -9.48 -8.88 6.75
N MET A 523 -10.25 -8.28 5.84
CA MET A 523 -9.79 -7.21 4.96
C MET A 523 -9.76 -5.88 5.72
N GLN A 524 -8.55 -5.34 5.91
CA GLN A 524 -8.36 -4.03 6.55
C GLN A 524 -8.10 -2.97 5.48
N ALA A 525 -9.13 -2.21 5.10
CA ALA A 525 -8.98 -1.07 4.20
C ALA A 525 -8.07 -0.01 4.82
N TYR A 526 -7.18 0.53 4.00
CA TYR A 526 -6.23 1.54 4.43
C TYR A 526 -6.55 2.91 3.86
N HIS A 527 -6.48 3.07 2.53
CA HIS A 527 -6.78 4.29 1.80
C HIS A 527 -7.83 4.03 0.73
N ALA A 528 -8.68 5.04 0.49
CA ALA A 528 -9.73 5.03 -0.50
C ALA A 528 -9.61 6.28 -1.38
N VAL A 529 -9.72 6.11 -2.69
CA VAL A 529 -9.73 7.16 -3.71
C VAL A 529 -10.86 6.86 -4.69
N VAL A 530 -11.34 7.86 -5.42
CA VAL A 530 -12.52 7.73 -6.29
C VAL A 530 -12.14 8.06 -7.72
N ASP A 531 -12.56 7.23 -8.68
CA ASP A 531 -12.35 7.50 -10.10
C ASP A 531 -13.43 8.42 -10.68
N SER A 532 -13.25 8.85 -11.93
CA SER A 532 -14.20 9.72 -12.64
C SER A 532 -15.58 9.08 -12.89
N GLN A 533 -15.72 7.78 -12.66
CA GLN A 533 -16.96 7.02 -12.78
C GLN A 533 -17.62 6.75 -11.42
N HIS A 534 -17.17 7.43 -10.36
CA HIS A 534 -17.68 7.29 -8.99
C HIS A 534 -17.42 5.91 -8.35
N ASN A 535 -16.52 5.10 -8.92
CA ASN A 535 -16.08 3.86 -8.25
C ASN A 535 -15.05 4.19 -7.18
N VAL A 536 -15.16 3.50 -6.05
CA VAL A 536 -14.22 3.61 -4.94
C VAL A 536 -13.12 2.59 -5.12
N TRP A 537 -11.89 3.05 -5.28
CA TRP A 537 -10.69 2.23 -5.32
C TRP A 537 -9.98 2.30 -3.98
N GLY A 538 -9.42 1.19 -3.54
CA GLY A 538 -8.63 1.18 -2.31
C GLY A 538 -7.66 0.03 -2.21
N ASN A 539 -6.77 0.14 -1.23
CA ASN A 539 -5.79 -0.90 -0.92
C ASN A 539 -6.10 -1.55 0.44
N LEU A 540 -5.70 -2.81 0.55
CA LEU A 540 -5.82 -3.58 1.78
C LEU A 540 -4.44 -3.72 2.43
N TRP A 541 -4.36 -3.38 3.71
CA TRP A 541 -3.12 -3.47 4.49
C TRP A 541 -2.71 -4.91 4.79
N THR A 542 -3.70 -5.75 5.10
CA THR A 542 -3.53 -7.15 5.50
C THR A 542 -3.57 -8.12 4.32
N SER A 543 -3.62 -7.63 3.08
CA SER A 543 -3.77 -8.46 1.90
C SER A 543 -2.94 -7.92 0.74
N ASP A 544 -2.46 -8.82 -0.11
CA ASP A 544 -1.77 -8.49 -1.35
C ASP A 544 -2.77 -8.13 -2.46
N ARG A 545 -3.72 -7.24 -2.14
CA ARG A 545 -4.88 -6.91 -2.99
C ARG A 545 -5.26 -5.44 -2.98
N LEU A 546 -5.74 -4.99 -4.13
CA LEU A 546 -6.56 -3.79 -4.27
C LEU A 546 -8.03 -4.17 -4.40
N PHE A 547 -8.92 -3.22 -4.13
CA PHE A 547 -10.35 -3.36 -4.41
C PHE A 547 -10.85 -2.21 -5.27
N LYS A 548 -11.89 -2.48 -6.06
CA LYS A 548 -12.83 -1.51 -6.62
C LYS A 548 -14.22 -1.84 -6.09
N TYR A 549 -14.93 -0.83 -5.60
CA TYR A 549 -16.32 -0.91 -5.19
C TYR A 549 -17.16 0.05 -6.05
N ASP A 550 -18.11 -0.51 -6.77
CA ASP A 550 -19.15 0.24 -7.49
C ASP A 550 -20.33 0.46 -6.53
N PRO A 551 -20.55 1.69 -6.03
CA PRO A 551 -21.65 1.96 -5.10
C PRO A 551 -23.03 1.89 -5.76
N GLY A 552 -23.13 2.15 -7.07
CA GLY A 552 -24.39 2.07 -7.82
C GLY A 552 -24.87 0.64 -7.99
N ALA A 553 -23.94 -0.28 -8.27
CA ALA A 553 -24.23 -1.70 -8.41
C ALA A 553 -24.06 -2.50 -7.09
N SER A 554 -23.52 -1.89 -6.04
CA SER A 554 -23.07 -2.58 -4.81
C SER A 554 -22.13 -3.76 -5.11
N LYS A 555 -21.23 -3.59 -6.06
CA LYS A 555 -20.35 -4.66 -6.59
C LYS A 555 -18.91 -4.45 -6.16
N TRP A 556 -18.30 -5.50 -5.64
CA TRP A 556 -16.87 -5.56 -5.32
C TRP A 556 -16.09 -6.27 -6.42
N THR A 557 -14.91 -5.75 -6.75
CA THR A 557 -13.92 -6.42 -7.59
C THR A 557 -12.56 -6.36 -6.89
N MET A 558 -11.90 -7.50 -6.76
CA MET A 558 -10.60 -7.60 -6.07
C MET A 558 -9.50 -7.85 -7.09
N PHE A 559 -8.39 -7.13 -6.97
CA PHE A 559 -7.24 -7.24 -7.86
C PHE A 559 -6.04 -7.73 -7.06
N ASP A 560 -5.57 -8.92 -7.39
CA ASP A 560 -4.37 -9.51 -6.78
C ASP A 560 -3.11 -8.79 -7.29
N LEU A 561 -2.13 -8.56 -6.41
CA LEU A 561 -0.78 -8.18 -6.83
C LEU A 561 0.00 -9.44 -7.23
N PRO A 562 1.02 -9.31 -8.12
CA PRO A 562 1.82 -10.46 -8.54
C PRO A 562 2.94 -10.84 -7.54
N VAL A 563 2.98 -10.20 -6.37
CA VAL A 563 3.98 -10.38 -5.31
C VAL A 563 3.31 -10.53 -3.94
N HIS A 564 3.95 -11.23 -3.00
CA HIS A 564 3.44 -11.46 -1.65
C HIS A 564 4.11 -10.61 -0.57
N GLY A 565 3.35 -10.34 0.50
CA GLY A 565 3.83 -9.63 1.68
C GLY A 565 3.96 -8.13 1.46
N THR A 566 3.08 -7.54 0.65
CA THR A 566 3.19 -6.19 0.10
C THR A 566 3.04 -5.08 1.13
N GLU A 567 2.09 -5.21 2.06
CA GLU A 567 1.78 -4.21 3.11
C GLU A 567 1.51 -2.80 2.53
N ILE A 568 0.69 -2.74 1.48
CA ILE A 568 0.38 -1.49 0.77
C ILE A 568 -0.33 -0.52 1.72
N ARG A 569 0.08 0.76 1.69
CA ARG A 569 -0.46 1.84 2.54
C ARG A 569 -1.07 3.00 1.76
N HIS A 570 -0.88 3.03 0.44
CA HIS A 570 -1.32 4.12 -0.39
C HIS A 570 -1.72 3.63 -1.77
N ILE A 571 -2.66 4.36 -2.36
CA ILE A 571 -3.17 4.19 -3.70
C ILE A 571 -3.42 5.57 -4.27
N SER A 572 -3.07 5.77 -5.54
CA SER A 572 -3.46 6.95 -6.31
C SER A 572 -3.87 6.55 -7.72
N LEU A 573 -4.70 7.38 -8.34
CA LEU A 573 -5.22 7.16 -9.69
C LEU A 573 -4.61 8.18 -10.65
N LEU A 574 -4.34 7.77 -11.88
CA LEU A 574 -4.10 8.66 -13.01
C LEU A 574 -5.08 8.30 -14.13
N GLU A 575 -6.10 9.14 -14.31
CA GLU A 575 -7.02 9.07 -15.43
C GLU A 575 -6.59 10.08 -16.50
N ARG A 576 -6.17 9.57 -17.65
CA ARG A 576 -5.72 10.42 -18.76
C ARG A 576 -5.86 9.67 -20.08
N ASP A 577 -6.27 10.37 -21.13
CA ASP A 577 -6.37 9.83 -22.49
C ASP A 577 -7.22 8.54 -22.56
N GLY A 578 -8.31 8.50 -21.79
CA GLY A 578 -9.22 7.36 -21.69
C GLY A 578 -8.65 6.14 -20.94
N LYS A 579 -7.49 6.27 -20.28
CA LYS A 579 -6.83 5.20 -19.54
C LYS A 579 -6.79 5.50 -18.04
N LEU A 580 -7.09 4.49 -17.24
CA LEU A 580 -6.87 4.50 -15.80
C LEU A 580 -5.58 3.75 -15.46
N ASN A 581 -4.67 4.43 -14.79
CA ASN A 581 -3.54 3.81 -14.12
C ASN A 581 -3.79 3.87 -12.61
N VAL A 582 -3.64 2.73 -11.94
CA VAL A 582 -3.71 2.64 -10.48
C VAL A 582 -2.28 2.46 -9.97
N ILE A 583 -1.82 3.40 -9.15
CA ILE A 583 -0.44 3.46 -8.68
C ILE A 583 -0.38 3.11 -7.20
N VAL A 584 0.50 2.20 -6.83
CA VAL A 584 0.67 1.73 -5.46
C VAL A 584 2.15 1.60 -5.09
N PRO A 585 2.59 2.24 -4.01
CA PRO A 585 3.83 1.89 -3.33
C PRO A 585 3.71 0.50 -2.71
N VAL A 586 4.59 -0.41 -3.08
CA VAL A 586 4.64 -1.77 -2.53
C VAL A 586 5.69 -1.79 -1.43
N TYR A 587 5.22 -1.65 -0.20
CA TYR A 587 6.03 -1.24 0.93
C TYR A 587 7.17 -2.21 1.27
N ARG A 588 6.86 -3.49 1.54
CA ARG A 588 7.88 -4.43 2.04
C ARG A 588 8.78 -5.00 0.95
N SER A 589 8.24 -5.25 -0.24
CA SER A 589 9.06 -5.71 -1.37
C SER A 589 9.90 -4.59 -1.97
N SER A 590 9.74 -3.34 -1.50
CA SER A 590 10.47 -2.16 -1.95
C SER A 590 10.32 -1.93 -3.46
N GLN A 591 9.07 -1.80 -3.92
CA GLN A 591 8.74 -1.60 -5.33
C GLN A 591 7.71 -0.48 -5.52
N MET A 592 7.65 0.08 -6.71
CA MET A 592 6.50 0.86 -7.17
C MET A 592 5.67 0.03 -8.15
N GLY A 593 4.35 0.02 -7.99
CA GLY A 593 3.44 -0.72 -8.85
C GLY A 593 2.51 0.17 -9.66
N VAL A 594 2.29 -0.19 -10.92
CA VAL A 594 1.28 0.40 -11.81
C VAL A 594 0.40 -0.71 -12.36
N MET A 595 -0.88 -0.67 -12.03
CA MET A 595 -1.90 -1.54 -12.62
C MET A 595 -2.66 -0.78 -13.69
N THR A 596 -2.86 -1.44 -14.83
CA THR A 596 -3.72 -0.98 -15.92
C THR A 596 -4.76 -2.04 -16.25
N LEU A 597 -5.94 -1.63 -16.71
CA LEU A 597 -7.01 -2.54 -17.12
C LEU A 597 -7.07 -2.61 -18.64
N ARG A 598 -7.03 -3.84 -19.20
CA ARG A 598 -7.26 -4.08 -20.62
C ARG A 598 -8.75 -4.18 -20.91
N SER A 599 -9.17 -3.63 -22.04
CA SER A 599 -10.51 -3.88 -22.59
C SER A 599 -10.59 -5.29 -23.20
N ASP A 600 -11.80 -5.78 -23.43
CA ASP A 600 -12.01 -7.04 -24.15
C ASP A 600 -11.51 -6.95 -25.60
N ALA A 601 -11.58 -5.76 -26.21
CA ALA A 601 -11.06 -5.51 -27.55
C ALA A 601 -9.52 -5.62 -27.59
N ASP A 602 -8.82 -5.09 -26.59
CA ASP A 602 -7.36 -5.22 -26.48
C ASP A 602 -6.96 -6.70 -26.41
N LEU A 603 -7.64 -7.48 -25.58
CA LEU A 603 -7.40 -8.91 -25.45
C LEU A 603 -7.75 -9.69 -26.71
N ALA A 604 -8.87 -9.38 -27.36
CA ALA A 604 -9.23 -10.00 -28.63
C ALA A 604 -8.18 -9.73 -29.72
N SER A 605 -7.64 -8.51 -29.76
CA SER A 605 -6.55 -8.15 -30.68
C SER A 605 -5.27 -8.95 -30.40
N LEU A 606 -4.85 -9.05 -29.12
CA LEU A 606 -3.70 -9.88 -28.74
C LEU A 606 -3.91 -11.36 -29.08
N LYS A 607 -5.12 -11.89 -28.85
CA LYS A 607 -5.50 -13.26 -29.21
C LYS A 607 -5.44 -13.50 -30.73
N ALA A 608 -5.84 -12.52 -31.53
CA ALA A 608 -5.78 -12.62 -32.98
C ALA A 608 -4.35 -12.58 -33.51
N GLN A 609 -3.47 -11.75 -32.92
CA GLN A 609 -2.04 -11.68 -33.28
C GLN A 609 -1.24 -12.93 -32.84
N ALA A 610 -1.75 -13.68 -31.85
CA ALA A 610 -1.13 -14.90 -31.36
C ALA A 610 -1.44 -16.15 -32.21
N ARG A 611 -2.42 -16.06 -33.10
CA ARG A 611 -2.80 -17.12 -34.06
C ARG A 611 -2.00 -16.94 -35.35
#